data_AF-H0A6Y6-F1
#
_entry.id   AF-H0A6Y6-F1
#
_cell.length_a   1.000
_cell.length_b   1.000
_cell.length_c   1.000
_cell.angle_alpha   90.00
_cell.angle_beta   90.00
_cell.angle_gamma   90.00
#
_symmetry.space_group_name_H-M   'P 1'
#
loop_
_entity.id
_entity.type
_entity.pdbx_description
1 polymer ?
#
loop_
_entity_poly.entity_id
_entity_poly.type
_entity_poly.pdbx_seq_one_letter_code
_entity_poly.pdbx_strand_id
1 'polypeptide(L)'
;MSAPVSTERRILTTQEFEAVTRSHYPQICRLDRPGLIDLVKTVREYRDKAQAVSRQRRREMRGKVEPRGAGAAKDPEGLGRKKEVFAAALKRLNREISRQEDLARPRSQGEISREALAQRRQSMMNHRPAPGRTADEGMRAIPSARRRMVIDPRKVGSISQATKNAQARRDG
;
A
#
# COMPACT_ATOMS: atom_id res chain seq x y z
N MET A 1 -12.24 -0.55 21.03
CA MET A 1 -12.32 0.81 21.60
C MET A 1 -10.98 1.13 22.23
N SER A 2 -10.47 2.36 22.12
CA SER A 2 -9.27 2.76 22.87
C SER A 2 -9.67 3.08 24.30
N ALA A 3 -8.90 2.64 25.29
CA ALA A 3 -9.08 3.09 26.65
C ALA A 3 -8.78 4.60 26.75
N PRO A 4 -9.40 5.35 27.69
CA PRO A 4 -9.03 6.73 27.93
C PRO A 4 -7.61 6.79 28.53
N VAL A 5 -6.87 7.87 28.23
CA VAL A 5 -5.46 8.04 28.64
C VAL A 5 -5.27 7.95 30.15
N SER A 6 -6.26 8.40 30.94
CA SER A 6 -6.27 8.27 32.40
C SER A 6 -6.22 6.81 32.86
N THR A 7 -7.00 5.95 32.20
CA THR A 7 -7.03 4.51 32.46
C THR A 7 -5.74 3.84 31.99
N GLU A 8 -5.19 4.25 30.85
CA GLU A 8 -3.89 3.74 30.37
C GLU A 8 -2.77 4.04 31.39
N ARG A 9 -2.70 5.27 31.92
CA ARG A 9 -1.70 5.68 32.91
C ARG A 9 -1.82 4.93 34.24
N ARG A 10 -3.03 4.55 34.64
CA ARG A 10 -3.27 3.77 35.87
C ARG A 10 -2.84 2.32 35.72
N ILE A 11 -2.94 1.77 34.51
CA ILE A 11 -2.72 0.34 34.24
C ILE A 11 -1.26 0.07 33.88
N LEU A 12 -0.63 0.94 33.10
CA LEU A 12 0.71 0.75 32.54
C LEU A 12 1.81 1.24 33.50
N THR A 13 3.02 0.67 33.35
CA THR A 13 4.22 1.25 33.97
C THR A 13 4.63 2.53 33.23
N THR A 14 5.52 3.34 33.83
CA THR A 14 5.97 4.61 33.22
C THR A 14 6.54 4.40 31.81
N GLN A 15 7.42 3.41 31.63
CA GLN A 15 8.01 3.10 30.32
C GLN A 15 6.98 2.58 29.31
N GLU A 16 6.07 1.69 29.75
CA GLU A 16 4.99 1.17 28.90
C GLU A 16 4.06 2.32 28.46
N PHE A 17 3.75 3.23 29.38
CA PHE A 17 2.89 4.37 29.13
C PHE A 17 3.53 5.37 28.15
N GLU A 18 4.83 5.64 28.28
CA GLU A 18 5.56 6.48 27.32
C GLU A 18 5.50 5.92 25.89
N ALA A 19 5.71 4.61 25.73
CA ALA A 19 5.62 3.95 24.43
C ALA A 19 4.19 4.04 23.84
N VAL A 20 3.17 3.81 24.66
CA VAL A 20 1.76 3.96 24.23
C VAL A 20 1.42 5.41 23.92
N THR A 21 1.97 6.38 24.65
CA THR A 21 1.73 7.80 24.43
C THR A 21 2.23 8.23 23.04
N ARG A 22 3.41 7.76 22.62
CA ARG A 22 3.95 8.00 21.26
C ARG A 22 3.06 7.47 20.14
N SER A 23 2.23 6.45 20.42
CA SER A 23 1.26 5.91 19.45
C SER A 23 -0.03 6.75 19.32
N HIS A 24 -0.24 7.75 20.19
CA HIS A 24 -1.42 8.61 20.12
C HIS A 24 -1.24 9.73 19.10
N TYR A 25 -2.36 10.18 18.55
CA TYR A 25 -2.39 11.39 17.74
C TYR A 25 -2.17 12.63 18.64
N PRO A 26 -1.40 13.66 18.22
CA PRO A 26 -0.74 13.83 16.92
C PRO A 26 0.70 13.27 16.85
N GLN A 27 1.22 12.71 17.95
CA GLN A 27 2.63 12.31 18.08
C GLN A 27 3.02 11.24 17.07
N ILE A 28 2.12 10.29 16.83
CA ILE A 28 2.31 9.21 15.86
C ILE A 28 2.62 9.73 14.44
N CYS A 29 2.06 10.87 14.05
CA CYS A 29 2.27 11.46 12.72
C CYS A 29 3.63 12.15 12.57
N ARG A 30 4.34 12.39 13.67
CA ARG A 30 5.68 13.00 13.68
C ARG A 30 6.80 11.96 13.56
N LEU A 31 6.47 10.68 13.65
CA LEU A 31 7.42 9.58 13.55
C LEU A 31 7.69 9.24 12.09
N ASP A 32 8.96 9.00 11.79
CA ASP A 32 9.40 8.45 10.51
C ASP A 32 9.14 6.93 10.45
N ARG A 33 9.25 6.36 9.24
CA ARG A 33 9.01 4.93 9.02
C ARG A 33 9.88 4.02 9.91
N PRO A 34 11.21 4.22 10.06
CA PRO A 34 11.99 3.38 10.97
C PRO A 34 11.56 3.55 12.43
N GLY A 35 11.27 4.79 12.87
CA GLY A 35 10.75 5.05 14.21
C GLY A 35 9.41 4.35 14.49
N LEU A 36 8.50 4.29 13.51
CA LEU A 36 7.25 3.53 13.62
C LEU A 36 7.50 2.02 13.75
N ILE A 37 8.42 1.47 12.96
CA ILE A 37 8.76 0.04 13.01
C ILE A 37 9.35 -0.34 14.36
N ASP A 38 10.26 0.48 14.90
CA ASP A 38 10.88 0.23 16.19
C ASP A 38 9.90 0.42 17.35
N LEU A 39 8.98 1.38 17.23
CA LEU A 39 7.87 1.52 18.18
C LEU A 39 6.92 0.31 18.14
N VAL A 40 6.65 -0.26 16.95
CA VAL A 40 5.88 -1.49 16.83
C VAL A 40 6.59 -2.66 17.51
N LYS A 41 7.91 -2.82 17.34
CA LYS A 41 8.69 -3.88 17.99
C LYS A 41 8.60 -3.76 19.52
N THR A 42 8.90 -2.58 20.05
CA THR A 42 8.86 -2.33 21.50
C THR A 42 7.46 -2.58 22.10
N VAL A 43 6.39 -2.10 21.46
CA VAL A 43 5.01 -2.37 21.93
C VAL A 43 4.65 -3.85 21.83
N ARG A 44 5.12 -4.58 20.81
CA ARG A 44 4.93 -6.05 20.72
C ARG A 44 5.63 -6.77 21.87
N GLU A 45 6.86 -6.40 22.20
CA GLU A 45 7.58 -6.99 23.33
C GLU A 45 6.84 -6.77 24.64
N TYR A 46 6.34 -5.56 24.91
CA TYR A 46 5.56 -5.29 26.12
C TYR A 46 4.27 -6.11 26.17
N ARG A 47 3.55 -6.21 25.04
CA ARG A 47 2.36 -7.06 24.93
C ARG A 47 2.67 -8.52 25.19
N ASP A 48 3.74 -9.04 24.60
CA ASP A 48 4.10 -10.45 24.69
C ASP A 48 4.60 -10.80 26.10
N LYS A 49 5.34 -9.89 26.75
CA LYS A 49 5.69 -9.97 28.18
C LYS A 49 4.42 -10.01 29.06
N ALA A 50 3.49 -9.07 28.87
CA ALA A 50 2.23 -9.05 29.62
C ALA A 50 1.41 -10.34 29.40
N GLN A 51 1.39 -10.85 28.16
CA GLN A 51 0.72 -12.10 27.82
C GLN A 51 1.39 -13.32 28.45
N ALA A 52 2.72 -13.38 28.49
CA ALA A 52 3.48 -14.44 29.15
C ALA A 52 3.17 -14.47 30.65
N VAL A 53 3.22 -13.31 31.32
CA VAL A 53 2.87 -13.19 32.75
C VAL A 53 1.42 -13.59 33.00
N SER A 54 0.47 -13.14 32.18
CA SER A 54 -0.94 -13.55 32.28
C SER A 54 -1.14 -15.05 32.14
N ARG A 55 -0.42 -15.70 31.21
CA ARG A 55 -0.50 -17.16 31.02
C ARG A 55 0.11 -17.91 32.19
N GLN A 56 1.25 -17.44 32.70
CA GLN A 56 1.92 -18.02 33.87
C GLN A 56 1.01 -17.97 35.10
N ARG A 57 0.46 -16.80 35.44
CA ARG A 57 -0.47 -16.64 36.57
C ARG A 57 -1.71 -17.53 36.44
N ARG A 58 -2.26 -17.67 35.23
CA ARG A 58 -3.39 -18.59 34.99
C ARG A 58 -3.02 -20.05 35.17
N ARG A 59 -1.77 -20.45 34.92
CA ARG A 59 -1.29 -21.82 35.17
C ARG A 59 -1.06 -22.06 36.67
N GLU A 60 -0.49 -21.09 37.37
CA GLU A 60 -0.31 -21.11 38.84
C GLU A 60 -1.65 -21.22 39.57
N MET A 61 -2.65 -20.39 39.19
CA MET A 61 -4.01 -20.49 39.76
C MET A 61 -4.68 -21.84 39.49
N ARG A 62 -4.29 -22.53 38.42
CA ARG A 62 -4.79 -23.88 38.09
C ARG A 62 -3.96 -25.00 38.75
N GLY A 63 -2.95 -24.66 39.55
CA GLY A 63 -2.04 -25.64 40.17
C GLY A 63 -1.15 -26.38 39.18
N LYS A 64 -1.02 -25.91 37.92
CA LYS A 64 -0.22 -26.58 36.88
C LYS A 64 1.27 -26.25 36.95
N VAL A 65 1.63 -25.20 37.67
CA VAL A 65 2.99 -24.71 37.82
C VAL A 65 3.12 -24.16 39.23
N GLU A 66 4.26 -24.39 39.89
CA GLU A 66 4.53 -23.80 41.19
C GLU A 66 4.59 -22.27 41.10
N PRO A 67 4.02 -21.55 42.09
CA PRO A 67 4.05 -20.09 42.10
C PRO A 67 5.48 -19.59 42.24
N ARG A 68 5.88 -18.65 41.37
CA ARG A 68 7.11 -17.89 41.58
C ARG A 68 6.88 -16.85 42.68
N GLY A 69 7.06 -17.25 43.95
CA GLY A 69 7.04 -16.36 45.12
C GLY A 69 6.05 -16.78 46.21
N ALA A 70 5.76 -15.85 47.13
CA ALA A 70 5.06 -16.11 48.39
C ALA A 70 3.55 -16.44 48.29
N GLY A 71 3.03 -16.76 47.10
CA GLY A 71 1.65 -17.22 46.94
C GLY A 71 1.15 -17.18 45.49
N ALA A 72 0.07 -17.91 45.22
CA ALA A 72 -0.60 -17.90 43.92
C ALA A 72 -1.07 -16.49 43.55
N ALA A 73 -0.79 -16.07 42.32
CA ALA A 73 -1.07 -14.70 41.89
C ALA A 73 -2.58 -14.39 41.89
N LYS A 74 -2.96 -13.28 42.55
CA LYS A 74 -4.33 -12.73 42.49
C LYS A 74 -4.63 -12.16 41.10
N ASP A 75 -5.91 -12.29 40.75
CA ASP A 75 -6.66 -11.89 39.54
C ASP A 75 -5.85 -11.42 38.29
N PRO A 76 -5.91 -12.16 37.16
CA PRO A 76 -5.29 -11.74 35.90
C PRO A 76 -6.00 -10.60 35.17
N GLU A 77 -7.14 -10.08 35.65
CA GLU A 77 -7.95 -9.08 34.92
C GLU A 77 -7.16 -7.83 34.52
N GLY A 78 -6.29 -7.32 35.41
CA GLY A 78 -5.42 -6.16 35.11
C GLY A 78 -4.43 -6.40 33.96
N LEU A 79 -3.95 -7.64 33.78
CA LEU A 79 -3.09 -8.03 32.66
C LEU A 79 -3.89 -8.16 31.34
N GLY A 80 -5.17 -8.53 31.43
CA GLY A 80 -6.09 -8.51 30.29
C GLY A 80 -6.25 -7.09 29.75
N ARG A 81 -6.54 -6.13 30.63
CA ARG A 81 -6.66 -4.71 30.25
C ARG A 81 -5.34 -4.15 29.69
N LYS A 82 -4.17 -4.49 30.26
CA LYS A 82 -2.86 -4.14 29.67
C LYS A 82 -2.75 -4.59 28.21
N LYS A 83 -3.12 -5.85 27.94
CA LYS A 83 -3.08 -6.42 26.60
C LYS A 83 -3.99 -5.66 25.62
N GLU A 84 -5.17 -5.26 26.06
CA GLU A 84 -6.10 -4.46 25.24
C GLU A 84 -5.50 -3.09 24.88
N VAL A 85 -4.87 -2.41 25.84
CA VAL A 85 -4.19 -1.12 25.57
C VAL A 85 -3.08 -1.30 24.54
N PHE A 86 -2.22 -2.32 24.69
CA PHE A 86 -1.17 -2.58 23.71
C PHE A 86 -1.72 -2.97 22.34
N ALA A 87 -2.81 -3.74 22.28
CA ALA A 87 -3.45 -4.08 21.01
C ALA A 87 -4.03 -2.84 20.32
N ALA A 88 -4.62 -1.91 21.07
CA ALA A 88 -5.09 -0.64 20.54
C ALA A 88 -3.94 0.23 20.01
N ALA A 89 -2.81 0.30 20.75
CA ALA A 89 -1.60 1.00 20.30
C ALA A 89 -1.05 0.42 19.00
N LEU A 90 -0.93 -0.91 18.89
CA LEU A 90 -0.49 -1.57 17.66
C LEU A 90 -1.42 -1.30 16.48
N LYS A 91 -2.73 -1.25 16.71
CA LYS A 91 -3.70 -0.90 15.65
C LYS A 91 -3.46 0.51 15.11
N ARG A 92 -3.16 1.48 15.99
CA ARG A 92 -2.82 2.85 15.56
C ARG A 92 -1.52 2.89 14.78
N LEU A 93 -0.47 2.24 15.28
CA LEU A 93 0.84 2.17 14.62
C LEU A 93 0.77 1.52 13.23
N ASN A 94 0.11 0.37 13.12
CA ASN A 94 -0.03 -0.30 11.83
C ASN A 94 -0.83 0.55 10.84
N ARG A 95 -1.87 1.26 11.30
CA ARG A 95 -2.64 2.17 10.44
C ARG A 95 -1.79 3.32 9.94
N GLU A 96 -0.91 3.87 10.78
CA GLU A 96 0.01 4.95 10.37
C GLU A 96 1.05 4.43 9.38
N ILE A 97 1.61 3.24 9.60
CA ILE A 97 2.52 2.60 8.64
C ILE A 97 1.84 2.44 7.29
N SER A 98 0.62 1.87 7.27
CA SER A 98 -0.16 1.75 6.03
C SER A 98 -0.44 3.10 5.39
N ARG A 99 -0.77 4.14 6.18
CA ARG A 99 -0.96 5.51 5.66
C ARG A 99 0.32 6.04 5.00
N GLN A 100 1.48 5.86 5.62
CA GLN A 100 2.75 6.29 5.03
C GLN A 100 3.09 5.49 3.77
N GLU A 101 2.79 4.19 3.75
CA GLU A 101 2.99 3.34 2.57
C GLU A 101 2.06 3.72 1.42
N ASP A 102 0.79 4.01 1.70
CA ASP A 102 -0.19 4.47 0.72
C ASP A 102 0.21 5.84 0.13
N LEU A 103 0.74 6.75 0.95
CA LEU A 103 1.26 8.04 0.50
C LEU A 103 2.54 7.93 -0.31
N ALA A 104 3.42 6.98 0.03
CA ALA A 104 4.65 6.71 -0.70
C ALA A 104 4.41 5.88 -1.98
N ARG A 105 3.22 5.28 -2.13
CA ARG A 105 2.92 4.38 -3.24
C ARG A 105 2.90 5.17 -4.56
N PRO A 106 3.73 4.80 -5.54
CA PRO A 106 3.63 5.40 -6.86
C PRO A 106 2.28 5.05 -7.48
N ARG A 107 1.78 5.94 -8.37
CA ARG A 107 0.54 5.70 -9.10
C ARG A 107 0.59 4.34 -9.78
N SER A 108 -0.49 3.57 -9.65
CA SER A 108 -0.57 2.27 -10.31
C SER A 108 -0.63 2.44 -11.83
N GLN A 109 -0.16 1.45 -12.60
CA GLN A 109 -0.27 1.47 -14.07
C GLN A 109 -1.73 1.65 -14.54
N GLY A 110 -2.68 1.12 -13.78
CA GLY A 110 -4.12 1.31 -14.03
C GLY A 110 -4.57 2.75 -13.82
N GLU A 111 -4.11 3.44 -12.77
CA GLU A 111 -4.37 4.86 -12.55
C GLU A 111 -3.77 5.72 -13.68
N ILE A 112 -2.51 5.46 -14.04
CA ILE A 112 -1.84 6.16 -15.14
C ILE A 112 -2.61 5.95 -16.45
N SER A 113 -3.05 4.72 -16.73
CA SER A 113 -3.82 4.39 -17.94
C SER A 113 -5.18 5.08 -17.98
N ARG A 114 -5.89 5.14 -16.84
CA ARG A 114 -7.19 5.85 -16.74
C ARG A 114 -7.03 7.35 -16.92
N GLU A 115 -5.99 7.93 -16.33
CA GLU A 115 -5.66 9.34 -16.46
C GLU A 115 -5.29 9.68 -17.92
N ALA A 116 -4.43 8.88 -18.56
CA ALA A 116 -4.09 9.03 -19.97
C ALA A 116 -5.33 8.90 -20.88
N LEU A 117 -6.25 7.98 -20.57
CA LEU A 117 -7.51 7.82 -21.29
C LEU A 117 -8.43 9.03 -21.08
N ALA A 118 -8.52 9.57 -19.87
CA ALA A 118 -9.27 10.78 -19.56
C ALA A 118 -8.71 11.99 -20.32
N GLN A 119 -7.38 12.17 -20.31
CA GLN A 119 -6.69 13.21 -21.10
C GLN A 119 -6.96 13.06 -22.60
N ARG A 120 -6.90 11.82 -23.13
CA ARG A 120 -7.23 11.55 -24.54
C ARG A 120 -8.68 11.92 -24.84
N ARG A 121 -9.64 11.56 -23.98
CA ARG A 121 -11.05 11.94 -24.15
C ARG A 121 -11.23 13.47 -24.16
N GLN A 122 -10.61 14.17 -23.21
CA GLN A 122 -10.63 15.63 -23.16
C GLN A 122 -10.03 16.25 -24.43
N SER A 123 -8.88 15.74 -24.91
CA SER A 123 -8.25 16.21 -26.15
C SER A 123 -9.11 15.99 -27.40
N MET A 124 -9.96 14.95 -27.41
CA MET A 124 -10.91 14.69 -28.50
C MET A 124 -12.13 15.62 -28.43
N MET A 125 -12.48 16.10 -27.23
CA MET A 125 -13.56 17.07 -27.00
C MET A 125 -13.12 18.51 -27.26
N ASN A 126 -11.81 18.79 -27.25
CA ASN A 126 -11.30 20.09 -27.69
C ASN A 126 -11.68 20.30 -29.15
N HIS A 127 -12.61 21.24 -29.36
CA HIS A 127 -13.10 21.62 -30.67
C HIS A 127 -11.91 22.13 -31.50
N ARG A 128 -11.48 21.34 -32.50
CA ARG A 128 -10.62 21.90 -33.54
C ARG A 128 -11.42 23.05 -34.15
N PRO A 129 -10.83 24.24 -34.36
CA PRO A 129 -11.54 25.28 -35.07
C PRO A 129 -12.04 24.67 -36.38
N ALA A 130 -13.31 24.92 -36.70
CA ALA A 130 -13.85 24.52 -37.98
C ALA A 130 -12.85 24.98 -39.06
N PRO A 131 -12.49 24.12 -40.03
CA PRO A 131 -11.76 24.62 -41.18
C PRO A 131 -12.60 25.80 -41.68
N GLY A 132 -12.01 26.99 -41.73
CA GLY A 132 -12.73 28.18 -42.16
C GLY A 132 -13.27 28.01 -43.58
N ARG A 133 -13.72 29.08 -44.22
CA ARG A 133 -14.07 29.01 -45.65
C ARG A 133 -12.86 28.55 -46.48
N THR A 134 -12.86 27.29 -46.87
CA THR A 134 -12.00 26.75 -47.92
C THR A 134 -12.76 26.89 -49.24
N ALA A 135 -12.08 27.24 -50.33
CA ALA A 135 -12.72 27.19 -51.65
C ALA A 135 -13.27 25.77 -51.90
N ASP A 136 -14.47 25.67 -52.47
CA ASP A 136 -15.22 24.41 -52.65
C ASP A 136 -14.54 23.40 -53.60
N GLU A 137 -13.36 23.74 -54.12
CA GLU A 137 -12.51 22.90 -54.93
C GLU A 137 -11.38 22.31 -54.08
N GLY A 138 -11.70 21.31 -53.26
CA GLY A 138 -10.68 20.52 -52.57
C GLY A 138 -9.71 19.84 -53.56
N MET A 139 -8.52 19.44 -53.09
CA MET A 139 -7.61 18.60 -53.90
C MET A 139 -8.32 17.31 -54.33
N ARG A 140 -8.45 17.09 -55.65
CA ARG A 140 -8.90 15.80 -56.18
C ARG A 140 -7.89 14.72 -55.80
N ALA A 141 -8.37 13.65 -55.17
CA ALA A 141 -7.54 12.49 -54.89
C ALA A 141 -6.98 11.94 -56.20
N ILE A 142 -5.66 12.00 -56.38
CA ILE A 142 -4.99 11.36 -57.51
C ILE A 142 -4.95 9.86 -57.19
N PRO A 143 -5.71 9.00 -57.90
CA PRO A 143 -5.65 7.58 -57.66
C PRO A 143 -4.24 7.09 -57.97
N SER A 144 -3.64 6.30 -57.06
CA SER A 144 -2.33 5.72 -57.35
C SER A 144 -2.48 4.74 -58.52
N ALA A 145 -1.79 4.98 -59.63
CA ALA A 145 -1.73 4.04 -60.76
C ALA A 145 -0.97 2.73 -60.41
N ARG A 146 -0.49 2.60 -59.16
CA ARG A 146 0.20 1.40 -58.70
C ARG A 146 -0.79 0.24 -58.58
N ARG A 147 -0.54 -0.82 -59.35
CA ARG A 147 -1.29 -2.09 -59.29
C ARG A 147 -1.21 -2.65 -57.87
N ARG A 148 -2.34 -2.81 -57.18
CA ARG A 148 -2.39 -3.59 -55.93
C ARG A 148 -2.03 -5.03 -56.28
N MET A 149 -0.82 -5.45 -55.94
CA MET A 149 -0.49 -6.88 -55.92
C MET A 149 -1.17 -7.49 -54.70
N VAL A 150 -2.18 -8.32 -54.95
CA VAL A 150 -2.78 -9.16 -53.92
C VAL A 150 -1.79 -10.30 -53.66
N ILE A 151 -1.16 -10.29 -52.49
CA ILE A 151 -0.27 -11.36 -52.04
C ILE A 151 -1.14 -12.50 -51.51
N ASP A 152 -0.82 -13.74 -51.88
CA ASP A 152 -1.46 -14.93 -51.28
C ASP A 152 -1.27 -14.90 -49.75
N PRO A 153 -2.36 -14.96 -48.95
CA PRO A 153 -2.29 -14.94 -47.49
C PRO A 153 -1.29 -15.92 -46.88
N ARG A 154 -1.10 -17.10 -47.50
CA ARG A 154 -0.16 -18.12 -47.01
C ARG A 154 1.31 -17.73 -47.16
N LYS A 155 1.62 -16.76 -48.03
CA LYS A 155 2.99 -16.31 -48.33
C LYS A 155 3.37 -14.99 -47.66
N VAL A 156 2.43 -14.30 -47.04
CA VAL A 156 2.64 -12.98 -46.41
C VAL A 156 3.76 -13.03 -45.37
N GLY A 157 3.77 -14.04 -44.50
CA GLY A 157 4.81 -14.20 -43.48
C GLY A 157 6.20 -14.37 -44.09
N SER A 158 6.33 -15.24 -45.10
CA SER A 158 7.60 -15.51 -45.79
C SER A 158 8.14 -14.26 -46.50
N ILE A 159 7.28 -13.55 -47.25
CA ILE A 159 7.66 -12.32 -47.97
C ILE A 159 8.05 -11.21 -46.98
N SER A 160 7.34 -11.09 -45.85
CA SER A 160 7.66 -10.12 -44.80
C SER A 160 9.03 -10.40 -44.18
N GLN A 161 9.36 -11.66 -43.89
CA GLN A 161 10.68 -12.02 -43.33
C GLN A 161 11.79 -11.84 -44.37
N ALA A 162 11.55 -12.22 -45.62
CA ALA A 162 12.51 -12.01 -46.70
C ALA A 162 12.84 -10.52 -46.90
N THR A 163 11.83 -9.65 -46.87
CA THR A 163 12.01 -8.19 -46.98
C THR A 163 12.78 -7.63 -45.79
N LYS A 164 12.45 -8.07 -44.57
CA LYS A 164 13.18 -7.67 -43.35
C LYS A 164 14.66 -8.06 -43.43
N ASN A 165 14.97 -9.28 -43.86
CA ASN A 165 16.34 -9.76 -43.99
C ASN A 165 17.11 -9.03 -45.10
N ALA A 166 16.47 -8.73 -46.23
CA ALA A 166 17.07 -7.97 -47.32
C ALA A 166 17.40 -6.52 -46.90
N GLN A 167 16.51 -5.90 -46.10
CA GLN A 167 16.74 -4.56 -45.58
C GLN A 167 17.88 -4.55 -44.54
N ALA A 168 17.92 -5.53 -43.63
CA ALA A 168 19.01 -5.66 -42.66
C ALA A 168 20.39 -5.84 -43.32
N ARG A 169 20.45 -6.49 -44.50
CA ARG A 169 21.68 -6.62 -45.32
C ARG A 169 22.05 -5.34 -46.07
N ARG A 170 21.11 -4.43 -46.27
CA ARG A 170 21.33 -3.15 -46.93
C ARG A 170 21.76 -2.07 -45.93
N ASP A 171 21.25 -2.17 -44.71
CA ASP A 171 21.44 -1.19 -43.64
C ASP A 171 22.63 -1.52 -42.71
N GLY A 172 23.16 -2.76 -42.79
CA GLY A 172 24.37 -3.21 -42.09
C GLY A 172 25.52 -3.42 -43.06
#